data_AF-A0A959TGY3-F1
#
_entry.id   AF-A0A959TGY3-F1
#
_cell.length_a   1.000
_cell.length_b   1.000
_cell.length_c   1.000
_cell.angle_alpha   90.00
_cell.angle_beta   90.00
_cell.angle_gamma   90.00
#
_symmetry.space_group_name_H-M   'P 1'
#
loop_
_entity.id
_entity.type
_entity.pdbx_description
1 polymer ?
#
loop_
_entity_poly.entity_id
_entity_poly.type
_entity_poly.pdbx_seq_one_letter_code
_entity_poly.pdbx_strand_id
1 'polypeptide(L)'
;EALKKHHPAPYRYCTPEQFDRRVDSLRTSLDRPLTEFEFLGRIAALYPLLGDGHTLFLPTEEWATPARYFPLPVVFTDSALYLGCEAQRPDHQHNGARILRINGTPAEAIIDTLLTRQVRDGRHTSYATWILNKWFRSYYRLSFGEPGSFQVLIEQHGERTMMELDAVTSSEVRTPCSHGTGSAWELSFLTDSTALLRIGSFKPA
;
A
#
# COMPACT_ATOMS: atom_id res chain seq x y z
N GLU A 1 7.39 -19.07 -17.10
CA GLU A 1 8.76 -19.25 -17.63
C GLU A 1 9.75 -18.18 -17.17
N ALA A 2 9.57 -16.88 -17.47
CA ALA A 2 10.56 -15.85 -17.13
C ALA A 2 10.99 -15.84 -15.66
N LEU A 3 10.03 -15.84 -14.72
CA LEU A 3 10.33 -15.90 -13.27
C LEU A 3 11.13 -17.16 -12.90
N LYS A 4 10.76 -18.34 -13.41
CA LYS A 4 11.47 -19.59 -13.12
C LYS A 4 12.92 -19.59 -13.63
N LYS A 5 13.16 -18.93 -14.77
CA LYS A 5 14.46 -18.91 -15.46
C LYS A 5 15.41 -17.84 -14.93
N HIS A 6 14.89 -16.69 -14.53
CA HIS A 6 15.70 -15.50 -14.24
C HIS A 6 15.69 -15.07 -12.78
N HIS A 7 14.67 -15.43 -12.01
CA HIS A 7 14.66 -15.13 -10.59
C HIS A 7 15.71 -16.00 -9.87
N PRO A 8 16.53 -15.43 -8.96
CA PRO A 8 17.64 -16.18 -8.34
C PRO A 8 17.15 -17.27 -7.38
N ALA A 9 15.98 -17.08 -6.74
CA ALA A 9 15.43 -18.05 -5.78
C ALA A 9 13.88 -18.10 -5.77
N PRO A 10 13.21 -18.45 -6.88
CA PRO A 10 11.75 -18.35 -7.03
C PRO A 10 10.96 -19.26 -6.09
N TYR A 11 11.62 -20.29 -5.53
CA TYR A 11 11.03 -21.28 -4.62
C TYR A 11 11.57 -21.16 -3.19
N ARG A 12 12.18 -20.02 -2.82
CA ARG A 12 12.73 -19.83 -1.47
C ARG A 12 11.65 -19.88 -0.39
N TYR A 13 10.44 -19.38 -0.69
CA TYR A 13 9.35 -19.25 0.29
C TYR A 13 8.11 -20.08 -0.05
N CYS A 14 8.10 -20.79 -1.19
CA CYS A 14 7.04 -21.69 -1.62
C CYS A 14 7.62 -22.92 -2.35
N THR A 15 6.86 -24.00 -2.44
CA THR A 15 7.24 -25.16 -3.27
C THR A 15 6.96 -24.91 -4.75
N PRO A 16 7.64 -25.61 -5.68
CA PRO A 16 7.31 -25.52 -7.11
C PRO A 16 5.82 -25.77 -7.41
N GLU A 17 5.19 -26.71 -6.71
CA GLU A 17 3.77 -27.04 -6.88
C GLU A 17 2.84 -25.94 -6.34
N GLN A 18 3.24 -25.20 -5.31
CA GLN A 18 2.50 -24.03 -4.84
C GLN A 18 2.58 -22.89 -5.86
N PHE A 19 3.78 -22.65 -6.41
CA PHE A 19 4.00 -21.65 -7.44
C PHE A 19 3.20 -21.97 -8.70
N ASP A 20 3.30 -23.20 -9.20
CA ASP A 20 2.65 -23.62 -10.44
C ASP A 20 1.14 -23.59 -10.33
N ARG A 21 0.56 -24.07 -9.21
CA ARG A 21 -0.88 -23.93 -8.95
C ARG A 21 -1.35 -22.49 -8.96
N ARG A 22 -0.56 -21.55 -8.42
CA ARG A 22 -0.91 -20.12 -8.46
C ARG A 22 -0.83 -19.57 -9.87
N VAL A 23 0.21 -19.90 -10.63
CA VAL A 23 0.36 -19.48 -12.02
C VAL A 23 -0.79 -20.01 -12.88
N ASP A 24 -1.18 -21.28 -12.71
CA ASP A 24 -2.28 -21.88 -13.46
C ASP A 24 -3.61 -21.24 -13.08
N SER A 25 -3.87 -21.01 -11.79
CA SER A 25 -5.05 -20.26 -11.34
C SER A 25 -5.10 -18.85 -11.94
N LEU A 26 -3.96 -18.15 -12.00
CA LEU A 26 -3.88 -16.84 -12.64
C LEU A 26 -4.20 -16.94 -14.12
N ARG A 27 -3.59 -17.88 -14.86
CA ARG A 27 -3.86 -18.11 -16.29
C ARG A 27 -5.33 -18.35 -16.57
N THR A 28 -5.99 -19.22 -15.80
CA THR A 28 -7.42 -19.49 -15.95
C THR A 28 -8.28 -18.24 -15.67
N SER A 29 -7.81 -17.34 -14.80
CA SER A 29 -8.51 -16.08 -14.52
C SER A 29 -8.39 -15.02 -15.63
N LEU A 30 -7.46 -15.19 -16.58
CA LEU A 30 -7.25 -14.28 -17.72
C LEU A 30 -8.17 -14.69 -18.88
N ASP A 31 -9.48 -14.64 -18.64
CA ASP A 31 -10.55 -15.13 -19.52
C ASP A 31 -11.07 -14.08 -20.53
N ARG A 32 -10.62 -12.84 -20.40
CA ARG A 32 -10.94 -11.72 -21.28
C ARG A 32 -9.73 -10.80 -21.47
N PRO A 33 -9.71 -9.94 -22.50
CA PRO A 33 -8.79 -8.82 -22.54
C PRO A 33 -8.87 -8.00 -21.25
N LEU A 34 -7.70 -7.71 -20.68
CA LEU A 34 -7.54 -6.91 -19.48
C LEU A 34 -6.80 -5.62 -19.83
N THR A 35 -7.08 -4.56 -19.09
CA THR A 35 -6.19 -3.41 -19.02
C THR A 35 -4.86 -3.81 -18.36
N GLU A 36 -3.80 -3.04 -18.58
CA GLU A 36 -2.51 -3.29 -17.93
C GLU A 36 -2.64 -3.34 -16.40
N PHE A 37 -3.38 -2.41 -15.79
CA PHE A 37 -3.59 -2.40 -14.34
C PHE A 37 -4.35 -3.62 -13.83
N GLU A 38 -5.38 -4.07 -14.54
CA GLU A 38 -6.09 -5.31 -14.20
C GLU A 38 -5.15 -6.53 -14.26
N PHE A 39 -4.26 -6.57 -15.25
CA PHE A 39 -3.27 -7.64 -15.38
C PHE A 39 -2.24 -7.58 -14.25
N LEU A 40 -1.64 -6.42 -13.99
CA LEU A 40 -0.67 -6.18 -12.91
C LEU A 40 -1.26 -6.54 -11.54
N GLY A 41 -2.48 -6.09 -11.25
CA GLY A 41 -3.17 -6.38 -10.00
C GLY A 41 -3.43 -7.89 -9.78
N ARG A 42 -3.58 -8.67 -10.86
CA ARG A 42 -3.69 -10.13 -10.78
C ARG A 42 -2.34 -10.78 -10.51
N ILE A 43 -1.32 -10.46 -11.30
CA ILE A 43 0.01 -11.10 -11.14
C ILE A 43 0.71 -10.70 -9.84
N ALA A 44 0.36 -9.56 -9.23
CA ALA A 44 0.81 -9.15 -7.91
C ALA A 44 0.53 -10.19 -6.81
N ALA A 45 -0.43 -11.10 -7.01
CA ALA A 45 -0.68 -12.23 -6.11
C ALA A 45 0.49 -13.25 -6.05
N LEU A 46 1.51 -13.12 -6.91
CA LEU A 46 2.75 -13.90 -6.86
C LEU A 46 3.76 -13.36 -5.85
N TYR A 47 3.71 -12.08 -5.47
CA TYR A 47 4.69 -11.50 -4.53
C TYR A 47 4.84 -12.26 -3.21
N PRO A 48 3.75 -12.73 -2.54
CA PRO A 48 3.89 -13.48 -1.30
C PRO A 48 4.63 -14.82 -1.46
N LEU A 49 4.55 -15.43 -2.65
CA LEU A 49 5.21 -16.71 -2.95
C LEU A 49 6.69 -16.50 -3.25
N LEU A 50 7.03 -15.39 -3.91
CA LEU A 50 8.40 -15.01 -4.22
C LEU A 50 9.16 -14.53 -2.99
N GLY A 51 8.50 -13.77 -2.10
CA GLY A 51 9.08 -13.25 -0.86
C GLY A 51 10.37 -12.43 -1.10
N ASP A 52 10.45 -11.74 -2.22
CA ASP A 52 11.60 -10.92 -2.63
C ASP A 52 11.19 -9.46 -2.83
N GLY A 53 11.81 -8.55 -2.07
CA GLY A 53 11.66 -7.09 -2.15
C GLY A 53 12.05 -6.47 -3.49
N HIS A 54 12.81 -7.18 -4.33
CA HIS A 54 13.42 -6.64 -5.55
C HIS A 54 12.73 -7.10 -6.84
N THR A 55 11.81 -8.05 -6.76
CA THR A 55 11.01 -8.48 -7.90
C THR A 55 9.74 -7.66 -7.97
N LEU A 56 9.68 -6.71 -8.91
CA LEU A 56 8.57 -5.76 -9.09
C LEU A 56 7.91 -5.95 -10.46
N PHE A 57 6.59 -6.03 -10.46
CA PHE A 57 5.74 -5.91 -11.64
C PHE A 57 5.32 -4.44 -11.77
N LEU A 58 5.90 -3.76 -12.75
CA LEU A 58 5.70 -2.33 -12.97
C LEU A 58 4.89 -2.11 -14.27
N PRO A 59 4.06 -1.06 -14.32
CA PRO A 59 3.42 -0.64 -15.57
C PRO A 59 4.43 -0.14 -16.59
N THR A 60 4.08 -0.24 -17.87
CA THR A 60 4.90 0.19 -19.01
C THR A 60 5.05 1.70 -19.10
N GLU A 61 4.01 2.45 -18.73
CA GLU A 61 4.07 3.90 -18.54
C GLU A 61 3.94 4.25 -17.05
N GLU A 62 4.53 5.37 -16.63
CA GLU A 62 4.34 5.89 -15.27
C GLU A 62 2.85 6.16 -15.03
N TRP A 63 2.17 5.23 -14.37
CA TRP A 63 0.87 5.42 -13.73
C TRP A 63 -0.13 6.24 -14.56
N ALA A 64 -0.32 5.86 -15.83
CA ALA A 64 -1.15 6.51 -16.88
C ALA A 64 -2.09 7.62 -16.39
N THR A 65 -1.90 8.83 -16.92
CA THR A 65 -2.74 10.02 -16.68
C THR A 65 -3.81 10.16 -17.77
N PRO A 66 -5.00 10.71 -17.46
CA PRO A 66 -5.44 11.25 -16.18
C PRO A 66 -5.83 10.15 -15.18
N ALA A 67 -5.43 10.33 -13.91
CA ALA A 67 -5.66 9.38 -12.83
C ALA A 67 -6.50 10.03 -11.73
N ARG A 68 -7.45 9.27 -11.15
CA ARG A 68 -8.24 9.71 -9.99
C ARG A 68 -7.85 8.93 -8.74
N TYR A 69 -7.63 9.66 -7.65
CA TYR A 69 -7.12 9.12 -6.39
C TYR A 69 -8.06 9.37 -5.22
N PHE A 70 -7.95 8.50 -4.22
CA PHE A 70 -8.53 8.74 -2.91
C PHE A 70 -7.98 10.05 -2.32
N PRO A 71 -8.84 10.99 -1.90
CA PRO A 71 -8.42 12.37 -1.63
C PRO A 71 -7.63 12.52 -0.34
N LEU A 72 -7.93 11.74 0.69
CA LEU A 72 -7.34 11.94 2.02
C LEU A 72 -6.08 11.08 2.25
N PRO A 73 -5.12 11.54 3.06
CA PRO A 73 -4.02 10.69 3.53
C PRO A 73 -4.57 9.51 4.33
N VAL A 74 -3.94 8.35 4.19
CA VAL A 74 -4.30 7.14 4.94
C VAL A 74 -3.05 6.58 5.61
N VAL A 75 -3.19 6.23 6.89
CA VAL A 75 -2.18 5.55 7.68
C VAL A 75 -2.66 4.13 7.96
N PHE A 76 -1.78 3.16 7.75
CA PHE A 76 -2.00 1.77 8.12
C PHE A 76 -1.14 1.42 9.35
N THR A 77 -1.80 1.24 10.50
CA THR A 77 -1.18 0.86 11.77
C THR A 77 -2.13 -0.04 12.55
N ASP A 78 -1.59 -0.88 13.44
CA ASP A 78 -2.40 -1.74 14.32
C ASP A 78 -3.48 -2.56 13.60
N SER A 79 -3.15 -3.03 12.40
CA SER A 79 -4.05 -3.80 11.53
C SER A 79 -5.33 -3.04 11.11
N ALA A 80 -5.32 -1.71 11.16
CA ALA A 80 -6.45 -0.85 10.78
C ALA A 80 -6.00 0.35 9.93
N LEU A 81 -6.94 0.87 9.13
CA LEU A 81 -6.75 2.09 8.34
C LEU A 81 -7.27 3.29 9.12
N TYR A 82 -6.52 4.38 9.10
CA TYR A 82 -6.88 5.64 9.73
C TYR A 82 -6.71 6.79 8.75
N LEU A 83 -7.54 7.82 8.87
CA LEU A 83 -7.34 9.07 8.17
C LEU A 83 -6.11 9.78 8.74
N GLY A 84 -5.14 10.04 7.86
CA GLY A 84 -3.92 10.76 8.20
C GLY A 84 -4.11 12.27 8.16
N CYS A 85 -3.14 12.99 8.72
CA CYS A 85 -3.10 14.44 8.68
C CYS A 85 -2.70 14.94 7.29
N GLU A 86 -3.36 15.99 6.82
CA GLU A 86 -3.09 16.68 5.56
C GLU A 86 -2.47 18.06 5.81
N ALA A 87 -1.32 18.35 5.19
CA ALA A 87 -0.66 19.63 5.34
C ALA A 87 -1.49 20.76 4.71
N GLN A 88 -1.45 21.95 5.31
CA GLN A 88 -2.17 23.15 4.82
C GLN A 88 -3.70 23.01 4.79
N ARG A 89 -4.26 21.97 5.41
CA ARG A 89 -5.69 21.87 5.67
C ARG A 89 -5.98 22.51 7.02
N PRO A 90 -6.76 23.62 7.09
CA PRO A 90 -7.04 24.29 8.36
C PRO A 90 -7.94 23.45 9.28
N ASP A 91 -8.73 22.56 8.68
CA ASP A 91 -9.63 21.68 9.40
C ASP A 91 -9.07 20.26 9.49
N HIS A 92 -8.79 19.84 10.73
CA HIS A 92 -8.27 18.52 11.08
C HIS A 92 -9.34 17.61 11.71
N GLN A 93 -10.62 17.93 11.54
CA GLN A 93 -11.74 17.31 12.24
C GLN A 93 -11.71 15.77 12.18
N HIS A 94 -11.30 15.17 11.06
CA HIS A 94 -11.31 13.71 10.88
C HIS A 94 -9.93 13.04 10.99
N ASN A 95 -8.88 13.78 11.37
CA ASN A 95 -7.56 13.19 11.57
C ASN A 95 -7.63 12.12 12.68
N GLY A 96 -7.02 10.96 12.42
CA GLY A 96 -7.03 9.83 13.34
C GLY A 96 -8.35 9.05 13.37
N ALA A 97 -9.38 9.45 12.61
CA ALA A 97 -10.59 8.64 12.49
C ALA A 97 -10.28 7.30 11.83
N ARG A 98 -10.85 6.22 12.37
CA ARG A 98 -10.68 4.87 11.83
C ARG A 98 -11.54 4.71 10.59
N ILE A 99 -10.96 4.29 9.48
CA ILE A 99 -11.71 3.93 8.27
C ILE A 99 -12.27 2.52 8.46
N LEU A 100 -13.59 2.39 8.38
CA LEU A 100 -14.29 1.11 8.47
C LEU A 100 -14.61 0.54 7.08
N ARG A 101 -14.88 1.40 6.09
CA ARG A 101 -15.33 0.99 4.75
C ARG A 101 -15.04 2.07 3.72
N ILE A 102 -14.67 1.67 2.50
CA ILE A 102 -14.58 2.54 1.32
C ILE A 102 -15.37 1.89 0.18
N ASN A 103 -16.32 2.61 -0.41
CA ASN A 103 -17.17 2.14 -1.53
C ASN A 103 -17.79 0.76 -1.27
N GLY A 104 -18.35 0.56 -0.08
CA GLY A 104 -18.94 -0.71 0.31
C GLY A 104 -17.94 -1.81 0.72
N THR A 105 -16.65 -1.65 0.46
CA THR A 105 -15.61 -2.64 0.80
C THR A 105 -15.08 -2.43 2.22
N PRO A 106 -15.17 -3.43 3.12
CA PRO A 106 -14.64 -3.31 4.48
C PRO A 106 -13.14 -3.01 4.49
N ALA A 107 -12.69 -2.17 5.42
CA ALA A 107 -11.29 -1.80 5.54
C ALA A 107 -10.35 -3.01 5.71
N GLU A 108 -10.80 -4.05 6.41
CA GLU A 108 -10.04 -5.31 6.56
C GLU A 108 -9.82 -6.02 5.22
N ALA A 109 -10.83 -6.05 4.35
CA ALA A 109 -10.72 -6.63 3.01
C ALA A 109 -9.83 -5.78 2.09
N ILE A 110 -9.84 -4.45 2.27
CA ILE A 110 -8.91 -3.54 1.60
C ILE A 110 -7.49 -3.84 2.03
N ILE A 111 -7.23 -3.89 3.35
CA ILE A 111 -5.91 -4.21 3.91
C ILE A 111 -5.41 -5.56 3.39
N ASP A 112 -6.23 -6.62 3.46
CA ASP A 112 -5.85 -7.95 3.00
C ASP A 112 -5.48 -7.96 1.51
N THR A 113 -6.32 -7.35 0.67
CA THR A 113 -6.05 -7.17 -0.76
C THR A 113 -4.73 -6.46 -1.00
N LEU A 114 -4.50 -5.33 -0.35
CA LEU A 114 -3.33 -4.51 -0.59
C LEU A 114 -2.07 -5.20 -0.07
N LEU A 115 -2.11 -5.85 1.10
CA LEU A 115 -0.98 -6.58 1.66
C LEU A 115 -0.62 -7.83 0.85
N THR A 116 -1.61 -8.63 0.46
CA THR A 116 -1.40 -9.87 -0.31
C THR A 116 -0.95 -9.62 -1.74
N ARG A 117 -1.12 -8.40 -2.25
CA ARG A 117 -0.65 -7.95 -3.57
C ARG A 117 0.58 -7.05 -3.48
N GLN A 118 1.31 -7.10 -2.38
CA GLN A 118 2.52 -6.29 -2.19
C GLN A 118 3.80 -7.11 -2.14
N VAL A 119 4.85 -6.54 -2.73
CA VAL A 119 6.23 -6.99 -2.59
C VAL A 119 6.65 -7.02 -1.11
N ARG A 120 7.51 -7.97 -0.75
CA ARG A 120 7.91 -8.21 0.64
C ARG A 120 9.26 -8.91 0.71
N ASP A 121 9.97 -8.72 1.80
CA ASP A 121 11.18 -9.48 2.10
C ASP A 121 10.84 -10.65 3.02
N GLY A 122 10.78 -11.84 2.43
CA GLY A 122 10.35 -13.06 3.11
C GLY A 122 8.88 -13.07 3.48
N ARG A 123 8.56 -13.58 4.68
CA ARG A 123 7.17 -13.85 5.10
C ARG A 123 6.51 -12.70 5.86
N HIS A 124 7.29 -11.75 6.37
CA HIS A 124 6.76 -10.64 7.16
C HIS A 124 6.16 -9.55 6.26
N THR A 125 5.23 -8.77 6.81
CA THR A 125 4.54 -7.71 6.08
C THR A 125 5.11 -6.31 6.33
N SER A 126 6.20 -6.15 7.11
CA SER A 126 6.75 -4.83 7.46
C SER A 126 7.08 -3.96 6.24
N TYR A 127 7.76 -4.52 5.23
CA TYR A 127 8.06 -3.79 3.99
C TYR A 127 6.78 -3.45 3.20
N ALA A 128 5.83 -4.39 3.11
CA ALA A 128 4.54 -4.14 2.49
C ALA A 128 3.76 -3.02 3.19
N THR A 129 3.71 -3.04 4.52
CA THR A 129 3.10 -2.00 5.36
C THR A 129 3.76 -0.65 5.16
N TRP A 130 5.10 -0.60 5.08
CA TRP A 130 5.83 0.63 4.79
C TRP A 130 5.48 1.20 3.41
N ILE A 131 5.41 0.34 2.39
CA ILE A 131 5.00 0.73 1.04
C ILE A 131 3.58 1.28 1.04
N LEU A 132 2.63 0.60 1.69
CA LEU A 132 1.24 1.05 1.74
C LEU A 132 1.09 2.38 2.50
N ASN A 133 1.84 2.60 3.57
CA ASN A 133 1.84 3.90 4.25
C ASN A 133 2.41 5.05 3.39
N LYS A 134 3.33 4.74 2.47
CA LYS A 134 3.87 5.72 1.51
C LYS A 134 2.97 5.94 0.29
N TRP A 135 2.35 4.88 -0.21
CA TRP A 135 1.77 4.81 -1.56
C TRP A 135 0.34 4.26 -1.58
N PHE A 136 -0.40 4.37 -0.48
CA PHE A 136 -1.77 3.86 -0.35
C PHE A 136 -2.65 4.19 -1.55
N ARG A 137 -2.69 5.47 -1.97
CA ARG A 137 -3.54 5.94 -3.08
C ARG A 137 -3.26 5.20 -4.38
N SER A 138 -1.99 4.99 -4.67
CA SER A 138 -1.50 4.32 -5.86
C SER A 138 -1.92 2.84 -5.83
N TYR A 139 -1.65 2.13 -4.74
CA TYR A 139 -2.01 0.70 -4.64
C TYR A 139 -3.52 0.45 -4.48
N TYR A 140 -4.24 1.39 -3.86
CA TYR A 140 -5.70 1.38 -3.86
C TYR A 140 -6.24 1.52 -5.28
N ARG A 141 -5.76 2.51 -6.05
CA ARG A 141 -6.12 2.68 -7.47
C ARG A 141 -5.87 1.41 -8.28
N LEU A 142 -4.70 0.79 -8.10
CA LEU A 142 -4.33 -0.45 -8.80
C LEU A 142 -5.28 -1.61 -8.50
N SER A 143 -5.77 -1.71 -7.25
CA SER A 143 -6.55 -2.86 -6.79
C SER A 143 -8.07 -2.67 -6.88
N PHE A 144 -8.54 -1.43 -6.76
CA PHE A 144 -9.97 -1.08 -6.63
C PHE A 144 -10.45 -0.09 -7.71
N GLY A 145 -9.55 0.34 -8.60
CA GLY A 145 -9.85 1.29 -9.66
C GLY A 145 -9.87 2.75 -9.21
N GLU A 146 -10.34 3.61 -10.11
CA GLU A 146 -10.29 5.06 -9.98
C GLU A 146 -11.69 5.69 -10.09
N PRO A 147 -12.58 5.47 -9.12
CA PRO A 147 -13.93 6.03 -9.14
C PRO A 147 -13.89 7.57 -9.10
N GLY A 148 -14.97 8.21 -9.53
CA GLY A 148 -15.09 9.68 -9.49
C GLY A 148 -15.32 10.24 -8.09
N SER A 149 -15.85 9.42 -7.18
CA SER A 149 -16.10 9.76 -5.78
C SER A 149 -15.94 8.52 -4.88
N PHE A 150 -15.85 8.77 -3.58
CA PHE A 150 -15.66 7.76 -2.55
C PHE A 150 -16.66 7.94 -1.42
N GLN A 151 -17.40 6.87 -1.15
CA GLN A 151 -18.21 6.74 0.05
C GLN A 151 -17.35 6.11 1.15
N VAL A 152 -17.06 6.86 2.21
CA VAL A 152 -16.16 6.43 3.30
C VAL A 152 -16.92 6.40 4.62
N LEU A 153 -17.00 5.22 5.22
CA LEU A 153 -17.50 5.07 6.59
C LEU A 153 -16.33 5.17 7.55
N ILE A 154 -16.36 6.14 8.45
CA ILE A 154 -15.37 6.33 9.50
C ILE A 154 -15.97 6.13 10.89
N GLU A 155 -15.11 5.84 11.86
CA GLU A 155 -15.40 5.85 13.29
C GLU A 155 -14.46 6.81 14.02
N GLN A 156 -15.03 7.71 14.81
CA GLN A 156 -14.27 8.68 15.60
C GLN A 156 -15.02 8.94 16.91
N HIS A 157 -14.33 8.84 18.05
CA HIS A 157 -14.92 8.99 19.39
C HIS A 157 -16.17 8.11 19.64
N GLY A 158 -16.24 6.93 19.02
CA GLY A 158 -17.37 6.00 19.11
C GLY A 158 -18.55 6.33 18.19
N GLU A 159 -18.51 7.45 17.46
CA GLU A 159 -19.51 7.81 16.47
C GLU A 159 -19.10 7.35 15.08
N ARG A 160 -20.07 6.90 14.29
CA ARG A 160 -19.86 6.45 12.91
C ARG A 160 -20.46 7.45 11.94
N THR A 161 -19.64 7.94 11.02
CA THR A 161 -20.04 8.96 10.04
C THR A 161 -19.74 8.47 8.64
N MET A 162 -20.72 8.64 7.75
CA MET A 162 -20.52 8.43 6.32
C MET A 162 -20.10 9.74 5.68
N MET A 163 -19.01 9.71 4.92
CA MET A 163 -18.47 10.82 4.16
C MET A 163 -18.57 10.52 2.67
N GLU A 164 -18.92 11.51 1.88
CA GLU A 164 -18.82 11.47 0.42
C GLU A 164 -17.68 12.39 0.01
N LEU A 165 -16.70 11.84 -0.71
CA LEU A 165 -15.47 12.55 -1.07
C LEU A 165 -15.24 12.46 -2.58
N ASP A 166 -15.12 13.60 -3.24
CA ASP A 166 -14.74 13.62 -4.65
C ASP A 166 -13.30 13.14 -4.83
N ALA A 167 -13.07 12.36 -5.89
CA ALA A 167 -11.73 11.92 -6.24
C ALA A 167 -10.90 13.10 -6.73
N VAL A 168 -9.59 13.06 -6.45
CA VAL A 168 -8.65 14.11 -6.83
C VAL A 168 -7.70 13.62 -7.91
N THR A 169 -7.24 14.54 -8.76
CA THR A 169 -6.16 14.29 -9.72
C THR A 169 -4.79 14.23 -9.03
N SER A 170 -3.76 13.74 -9.73
CA SER A 170 -2.39 13.71 -9.19
C SER A 170 -1.88 15.09 -8.76
N SER A 171 -2.26 16.16 -9.47
CA SER A 171 -1.91 17.55 -9.13
C SER A 171 -2.63 18.09 -7.89
N GLU A 172 -3.76 17.50 -7.51
CA GLU A 172 -4.59 17.92 -6.37
C GLU A 172 -4.32 17.09 -5.12
N VAL A 173 -3.60 15.96 -5.24
CA VAL A 173 -3.17 15.17 -4.08
C VAL A 173 -2.29 16.03 -3.19
N ARG A 174 -2.76 16.28 -1.98
CA ARG A 174 -2.03 17.05 -0.97
C ARG A 174 -1.05 16.17 -0.21
N THR A 175 0.05 16.80 0.19
CA THR A 175 1.09 16.15 1.00
C THR A 175 0.55 15.86 2.41
N PRO A 176 0.77 14.64 2.94
CA PRO A 176 0.53 14.37 4.34
C PRO A 176 1.33 15.30 5.25
N CYS A 177 0.87 15.51 6.49
CA CYS A 177 1.65 16.25 7.47
C CYS A 177 3.02 15.59 7.69
N SER A 178 4.08 16.39 7.67
CA SER A 178 5.42 15.92 7.98
C SER A 178 5.56 15.76 9.48
N HIS A 179 5.73 14.53 9.94
CA HIS A 179 6.33 14.27 11.24
C HIS A 179 7.83 14.22 10.99
N GLY A 180 8.53 15.32 11.30
CA GLY A 180 9.92 15.58 10.89
C GLY A 180 10.77 14.32 10.70
N THR A 181 11.29 14.14 9.49
CA THR A 181 12.32 13.14 9.26
C THR A 181 13.57 13.67 9.95
N GLY A 182 13.81 13.21 11.18
CA GLY A 182 15.11 13.36 11.83
C GLY A 182 16.23 12.93 10.87
N SER A 183 17.45 13.38 11.18
CA SER A 183 18.65 13.09 10.39
C SER A 183 18.77 11.61 10.01
N ALA A 184 19.51 11.31 8.93
CA ALA A 184 19.71 9.95 8.44
C ALA A 184 20.12 8.95 9.54
N TRP A 185 20.79 9.47 10.58
CA TRP A 185 20.96 8.84 11.87
C TRP A 185 20.85 9.89 12.98
N GLU A 186 20.40 9.49 14.17
CA GLU A 186 20.24 10.35 15.34
C GLU A 186 20.59 9.53 16.58
N LEU A 187 21.53 10.03 17.40
CA LEU A 187 21.86 9.44 18.70
C LEU A 187 21.29 10.35 19.79
N SER A 188 20.37 9.82 20.59
CA SER A 188 19.83 10.51 21.78
C SER A 188 20.17 9.72 23.04
N PHE A 189 20.44 10.41 24.15
CA PHE A 189 20.64 9.79 25.45
C PHE A 189 19.34 9.92 26.25
N LEU A 190 18.71 8.79 26.57
CA LEU A 190 17.47 8.74 27.35
C LEU A 190 17.77 8.85 28.85
N THR A 191 18.91 8.33 29.28
CA THR A 191 19.47 8.41 30.64
C THR A 191 21.00 8.38 30.56
N ASP A 192 21.67 8.55 31.70
CA ASP A 192 23.15 8.48 31.80
C ASP A 192 23.72 7.10 31.40
N SER A 193 22.89 6.05 31.39
CA SER A 193 23.28 4.69 31.04
C SER A 193 22.56 4.13 29.82
N THR A 194 21.80 4.95 29.08
CA THR A 194 21.00 4.46 27.94
C THR A 194 20.96 5.47 26.82
N ALA A 195 21.42 5.03 25.64
CA ALA A 195 21.33 5.78 24.40
C ALA A 195 20.44 5.07 23.38
N LEU A 196 19.70 5.85 22.59
CA LEU A 196 18.89 5.45 21.46
C LEU A 196 19.58 5.93 20.17
N LEU A 197 20.11 5.00 19.39
CA LEU A 197 20.57 5.26 18.03
C LEU A 197 19.45 4.94 17.04
N ARG A 198 18.91 5.96 16.39
CA ARG A 198 18.01 5.83 15.25
C ARG A 198 18.84 5.84 13.97
N ILE A 199 18.61 4.88 13.08
CA ILE A 199 19.14 4.86 11.72
C ILE A 199 17.93 4.88 10.78
N GLY A 200 17.69 6.02 10.13
CA GLY A 200 16.52 6.23 9.27
C GLY A 200 16.68 5.68 7.85
N SER A 201 17.92 5.52 7.38
CA SER A 201 18.23 5.01 6.04
C SER A 201 19.68 4.51 5.97
N PHE A 202 19.90 3.45 5.18
CA PHE A 202 21.23 3.00 4.76
C PHE A 202 21.61 3.52 3.36
N LYS A 203 20.75 4.30 2.72
CA LYS A 203 21.08 4.97 1.45
C LYS A 203 22.23 5.96 1.71
N PRO A 204 23.32 5.91 0.93
CA PRO A 204 24.36 6.94 1.00
C PRO A 204 23.76 8.33 0.83
N ALA A 205 24.30 9.31 1.56
CA ALA A 205 23.93 10.72 1.46
C ALA A 205 24.28 11.29 0.08
#